data_AF-A0A7L9FJY6-F1
#
_entry.id   AF-A0A7L9FJY6-F1
#
_cell.length_a   1.000
_cell.length_b   1.000
_cell.length_c   1.000
_cell.angle_alpha   90.00
_cell.angle_beta   90.00
_cell.angle_gamma   90.00
#
_symmetry.space_group_name_H-M   'P 1'
#
loop_
_entity.id
_entity.type
_entity.pdbx_description
1 polymer ?
#
loop_
_entity_poly.entity_id
_entity_poly.type
_entity_poly.pdbx_seq_one_letter_code
_entity_poly.pdbx_strand_id
1 'polypeptide(L)'
;MPSPATTLLLVTVLGLLAGLLVIILALLLERGPEGRFKRARYEAGNIPSGEAKTRLPFQYYGYVILYLGVEPLIVLLYLLPFSHSYNSLITLASLLAVLLPVIAWGVAMSEKINEWRI
;
A
#
# COMPACT_ATOMS: atom_id res chain seq x y z
N MET A 1 9.74 25.93 -23.44
CA MET A 1 9.70 24.73 -22.58
C MET A 1 8.24 24.38 -22.34
N PRO A 2 7.83 23.09 -22.39
CA PRO A 2 6.45 22.73 -22.07
C PRO A 2 6.11 23.19 -20.65
N SER A 3 4.86 23.59 -20.43
CA SER A 3 4.36 23.92 -19.10
C SER A 3 4.46 22.72 -18.15
N PRO A 4 4.61 22.91 -16.83
CA PRO A 4 4.63 21.81 -15.87
C PRO A 4 3.40 20.88 -15.99
N ALA A 5 2.22 21.46 -16.23
CA ALA A 5 0.98 20.71 -16.44
C ALA A 5 1.05 19.81 -17.68
N THR A 6 1.57 20.34 -18.80
CA THR A 6 1.76 19.55 -20.02
C THR A 6 2.79 18.44 -19.83
N THR A 7 3.87 18.69 -19.08
CA THR A 7 4.87 17.66 -18.77
C THR A 7 4.28 16.53 -17.92
N LEU A 8 3.53 16.87 -16.86
CA LEU A 8 2.85 15.89 -16.02
C LEU A 8 1.86 15.04 -16.82
N LEU A 9 1.01 15.70 -17.62
CA LEU A 9 0.03 15.01 -18.46
C LEU A 9 0.72 14.04 -19.44
N LEU A 10 1.79 14.48 -20.10
CA LEU A 10 2.53 13.64 -21.04
C LEU A 10 3.17 12.43 -20.33
N VAL A 11 3.82 12.64 -19.19
CA VAL A 11 4.45 11.54 -18.43
C VAL A 11 3.41 10.52 -17.95
N THR A 12 2.28 10.99 -17.42
CA THR A 12 1.19 10.10 -16.98
C THR A 12 0.60 9.31 -18.14
N VAL A 13 0.27 9.97 -19.26
CA VAL A 13 -0.30 9.31 -20.43
C VAL A 13 0.68 8.29 -21.01
N LEU A 14 1.95 8.66 -21.19
CA LEU A 14 2.97 7.76 -21.71
C LEU A 14 3.21 6.55 -20.79
N GLY A 15 3.24 6.77 -19.47
CA GLY A 15 3.38 5.68 -18.49
C GLY A 15 2.21 4.68 -18.55
N LEU A 16 0.98 5.19 -18.63
CA LEU A 16 -0.21 4.35 -18.77
C LEU A 16 -0.24 3.61 -20.11
N LEU A 17 0.11 4.28 -21.22
CA LEU A 17 0.19 3.66 -22.54
C LEU A 17 1.27 2.59 -22.60
N ALA A 18 2.43 2.81 -21.97
CA ALA A 18 3.49 1.81 -21.88
C ALA A 18 3.03 0.58 -21.09
N GLY A 19 2.39 0.77 -19.94
CA GLY A 19 1.80 -0.33 -19.15
C GLY A 19 0.74 -1.10 -19.94
N LEU A 20 -0.14 -0.39 -20.65
CA LEU A 20 -1.16 -1.00 -21.50
C LEU A 20 -0.53 -1.79 -22.66
N LEU A 21 0.50 -1.24 -23.30
CA LEU A 21 1.22 -1.92 -24.39
C LEU A 21 1.85 -3.23 -23.91
N VAL A 22 2.45 -3.25 -22.71
CA VAL A 22 3.00 -4.48 -22.11
C VAL A 22 1.90 -5.53 -21.92
N ILE A 23 0.71 -5.13 -21.44
CA ILE A 23 -0.43 -6.03 -21.27
C ILE A 23 -0.90 -6.56 -22.64
N ILE A 24 -1.05 -5.69 -23.63
CA ILE A 24 -1.46 -6.06 -24.99
C ILE A 24 -0.47 -7.08 -25.58
N LEU A 25 0.84 -6.79 -25.50
CA LEU A 25 1.88 -7.71 -25.96
C LEU A 25 1.80 -9.05 -25.22
N ALA A 26 1.66 -9.06 -23.89
CA ALA A 26 1.52 -10.29 -23.11
C ALA A 26 0.28 -11.13 -23.50
N LEU A 27 -0.77 -10.50 -24.05
CA LEU A 27 -1.95 -11.17 -24.56
C LEU A 27 -1.81 -11.65 -26.01
N LEU A 28 -1.07 -10.91 -26.85
CA LEU A 28 -0.85 -11.24 -28.26
C LEU A 28 0.26 -12.28 -28.46
N LEU A 29 1.30 -12.28 -27.62
CA LEU A 29 2.39 -13.24 -27.74
C LEU A 29 1.90 -14.67 -27.45
N GLU A 30 2.45 -15.62 -28.21
CA GLU A 30 2.07 -17.02 -28.11
C GLU A 30 2.34 -17.54 -26.70
N ARG A 31 1.29 -18.08 -26.08
CA ARG A 31 1.39 -18.72 -24.78
C ARG A 31 1.96 -20.11 -24.97
N GLY A 32 3.04 -20.44 -24.25
CA GLY A 32 3.61 -21.79 -24.28
C GLY A 32 2.59 -22.86 -23.91
N PRO A 33 2.83 -24.14 -24.26
CA PRO A 33 1.82 -25.20 -24.31
C PRO A 33 1.00 -25.31 -23.01
N GLU A 34 -0.32 -25.35 -23.13
CA GLU A 34 -1.24 -25.54 -22.01
C GLU A 34 -1.03 -26.94 -21.40
N GLY A 35 -0.78 -27.00 -20.09
CA GLY A 35 -0.51 -28.25 -19.38
C GLY A 35 -1.34 -28.36 -18.11
N ARG A 36 -1.74 -29.59 -17.74
CA ARG A 36 -2.60 -29.86 -16.57
C ARG A 36 -2.09 -29.22 -15.27
N PHE A 37 -0.76 -29.14 -15.11
CA PHE A 37 -0.13 -28.57 -13.93
C PHE A 37 0.22 -27.08 -14.04
N LYS A 38 0.14 -26.47 -15.23
CA LYS A 38 0.41 -25.02 -15.39
C LYS A 38 -0.64 -24.14 -14.72
N ARG A 39 -1.87 -24.65 -14.61
CA ARG A 39 -3.01 -23.97 -14.00
C ARG A 39 -3.40 -24.54 -12.64
N ALA A 40 -2.74 -25.62 -12.20
CA ALA A 40 -2.95 -26.17 -10.88
C ALA A 40 -2.30 -25.26 -9.83
N ARG A 41 -2.84 -25.24 -8.60
CA ARG A 41 -2.22 -24.51 -7.51
C ARG A 41 -0.84 -25.11 -7.23
N TYR A 42 0.17 -24.27 -7.08
CA TYR A 42 1.49 -24.71 -6.65
C TYR A 42 1.39 -25.19 -5.21
N GLU A 43 1.75 -26.46 -4.98
CA GLU A 43 1.68 -27.17 -3.70
C GLU A 43 3.01 -27.87 -3.41
N ALA A 44 3.15 -28.44 -2.22
CA ALA A 44 4.30 -29.27 -1.82
C ALA A 44 4.37 -30.65 -2.53
N GLY A 45 3.91 -30.75 -3.79
CA GLY A 45 3.97 -31.96 -4.62
C GLY A 45 2.77 -32.90 -4.55
N ASN A 46 1.84 -32.68 -3.62
CA ASN A 46 0.59 -33.46 -3.52
C ASN A 46 -0.57 -32.75 -4.25
N ILE A 47 -1.59 -33.53 -4.64
CA ILE A 47 -2.83 -32.97 -5.18
C ILE A 47 -3.50 -32.15 -4.08
N PRO A 48 -3.85 -30.86 -4.32
CA PRO A 48 -4.49 -30.04 -3.32
C PRO A 48 -5.80 -30.70 -2.88
N SER A 49 -5.93 -30.92 -1.57
CA SER A 49 -7.11 -31.53 -0.96
C SER A 49 -7.50 -30.76 0.30
N GLY A 50 -8.81 -30.66 0.55
CA GLY A 50 -9.39 -29.90 1.65
C GLY A 50 -9.63 -28.42 1.34
N GLU A 51 -10.31 -27.74 2.26
CA GLU A 51 -10.57 -26.30 2.18
C GLU A 51 -9.33 -25.51 2.61
N ALA A 52 -9.03 -24.44 1.88
CA ALA A 52 -7.99 -23.51 2.27
C ALA A 52 -8.40 -22.80 3.56
N LYS A 53 -7.84 -23.22 4.71
CA LYS A 53 -8.00 -22.50 5.97
C LYS A 53 -7.29 -21.15 5.86
N THR A 54 -8.01 -20.11 5.45
CA THR A 54 -7.50 -18.75 5.45
C THR A 54 -7.72 -18.15 6.84
N ARG A 55 -6.77 -18.35 7.75
CA ARG A 55 -6.70 -17.50 8.95
C ARG A 55 -5.98 -16.24 8.51
N LEU A 56 -6.66 -15.10 8.53
CA LEU A 56 -6.10 -13.81 8.16
C LEU A 56 -5.04 -13.42 9.20
N PRO A 57 -3.73 -13.55 8.91
CA PRO A 57 -2.72 -13.23 9.90
C PRO A 57 -2.55 -11.72 9.91
N PHE A 58 -3.15 -11.05 10.89
CA PHE A 58 -2.99 -9.61 11.13
C PHE A 58 -1.62 -9.27 11.74
N GLN A 59 -0.58 -10.03 11.41
CA GLN A 59 0.80 -9.81 11.89
C GLN A 59 1.30 -8.39 11.59
N TYR A 60 0.78 -7.77 10.53
CA TYR A 60 1.14 -6.40 10.13
C TYR A 60 0.12 -5.33 10.53
N TYR A 61 -0.92 -5.67 11.29
CA TYR A 61 -2.01 -4.73 11.58
C TYR A 61 -1.56 -3.54 12.41
N GLY A 62 -0.66 -3.76 13.39
CA GLY A 62 -0.02 -2.67 14.14
C GLY A 62 0.71 -1.68 13.24
N TYR A 63 1.43 -2.17 12.22
CA TYR A 63 2.13 -1.32 11.24
C TYR A 63 1.18 -0.55 10.34
N VAL A 64 0.02 -1.11 9.99
CA VAL A 64 -1.01 -0.39 9.24
C VAL A 64 -1.56 0.77 10.07
N ILE A 65 -1.82 0.56 11.37
CA ILE A 65 -2.25 1.62 12.28
C ILE A 65 -1.19 2.71 12.39
N LEU A 66 0.09 2.33 12.52
CA LEU A 66 1.19 3.29 12.56
C LEU A 66 1.28 4.12 11.29
N TYR A 67 1.20 3.46 10.12
CA TYR A 67 1.23 4.15 8.83
C TYR A 67 0.10 5.18 8.73
N LEU A 68 -1.14 4.77 8.98
CA LEU A 68 -2.31 5.63 8.88
C LEU A 68 -2.33 6.75 9.94
N GLY A 69 -1.75 6.51 11.12
CA GLY A 69 -1.62 7.52 12.16
C GLY A 69 -0.54 8.56 11.85
N VAL A 70 0.56 8.17 11.20
CA VAL A 70 1.68 9.06 10.92
C VAL A 70 1.52 9.82 9.60
N GLU A 71 0.96 9.20 8.56
CA GLU A 71 0.77 9.80 7.23
C GLU A 71 0.15 11.21 7.26
N PRO A 72 -0.99 11.48 7.92
CA PRO A 72 -1.58 12.82 7.94
C PRO A 72 -0.72 13.84 8.68
N LEU A 73 0.08 13.42 9.68
CA LEU A 73 1.04 14.29 10.36
C LEU A 73 2.15 14.72 9.40
N ILE A 74 2.68 13.80 8.59
CA ILE A 74 3.70 14.11 7.59
C ILE A 74 3.16 15.09 6.54
N VAL A 75 1.93 14.90 6.07
CA VAL A 75 1.28 15.82 5.13
C VAL A 75 1.16 17.22 5.73
N LEU A 76 0.68 17.35 6.98
CA LEU A 76 0.58 18.65 7.63
C LEU A 76 1.94 19.30 7.89
N LEU A 77 2.94 18.53 8.30
CA LEU A 77 4.32 19.02 8.48
C LEU A 77 4.91 19.54 7.16
N TYR A 78 4.63 18.86 6.05
CA TYR A 78 5.03 19.32 4.72
C TYR A 78 4.35 20.64 4.32
N LEU A 79 3.06 20.80 4.65
CA LEU A 79 2.29 22.01 4.33
C LEU A 79 2.57 23.18 5.28
N LEU A 80 3.07 22.92 6.50
CA LEU A 80 3.22 23.92 7.56
C LEU A 80 4.06 25.15 7.14
N PRO A 81 5.21 25.02 6.44
CA PRO A 81 6.01 26.18 6.02
C PRO A 81 5.28 27.09 5.02
N PHE A 82 4.31 26.55 4.28
CA PHE A 82 3.50 27.32 3.32
C PHE A 82 2.32 28.03 4.00
N SER A 83 2.01 27.66 5.24
CA SER A 83 1.00 28.33 6.05
C SER A 83 1.59 29.55 6.76
N HIS A 84 0.93 30.70 6.59
CA HIS A 84 1.26 31.93 7.31
C HIS A 84 0.37 32.16 8.54
N SER A 85 -0.45 31.17 8.92
CA SER A 85 -1.44 31.29 10.00
C SER A 85 -1.01 30.57 11.27
N TYR A 86 -1.14 31.25 12.41
CA TYR A 86 -1.00 30.64 13.75
C TYR A 86 -1.99 29.48 13.96
N ASN A 87 -3.16 29.52 13.30
CA ASN A 87 -4.15 28.45 13.38
C ASN A 87 -3.61 27.11 12.88
N SER A 88 -2.63 27.09 11.99
CA SER A 88 -2.04 25.84 11.48
C SER A 88 -1.22 25.11 12.53
N LEU A 89 -0.60 25.84 13.47
CA LEU A 89 0.05 25.23 14.63
C LEU A 89 -0.97 24.60 15.58
N ILE A 90 -2.12 25.26 15.77
CA ILE A 90 -3.24 24.73 16.57
C ILE A 90 -3.81 23.46 15.90
N THR A 91 -3.99 23.48 14.57
CA THR A 91 -4.44 22.31 13.80
C THR A 91 -3.45 21.15 13.92
N LEU A 92 -2.13 21.42 13.79
CA LEU A 92 -1.12 20.39 13.98
C LEU A 92 -1.12 19.82 15.40
N ALA A 93 -1.19 20.70 16.42
CA ALA A 93 -1.21 20.29 17.81
C ALA A 93 -2.45 19.46 18.17
N SER A 94 -3.63 19.85 17.67
CA SER A 94 -4.88 19.10 17.86
C SER A 94 -4.83 17.74 17.16
N LEU A 95 -4.29 17.68 15.93
CA LEU A 95 -4.12 16.41 15.23
C LEU A 95 -3.14 15.48 15.93
N LEU A 96 -2.01 16.02 16.41
CA LEU A 96 -1.06 15.27 17.24
C LEU A 96 -1.74 14.72 18.50
N ALA A 97 -2.53 15.53 19.21
CA ALA A 97 -3.24 15.09 20.42
C ALA A 97 -4.20 13.92 20.14
N VAL A 98 -4.87 13.91 18.97
CA VAL A 98 -5.79 12.83 18.57
C VAL A 98 -5.05 11.59 18.11
N LEU A 99 -3.96 11.74 17.34
CA LEU A 99 -3.26 10.63 16.70
C LEU A 99 -2.20 9.98 17.59
N LEU A 100 -1.63 10.71 18.56
CA LEU A 100 -0.63 10.17 19.50
C LEU A 100 -1.10 8.89 20.21
N PRO A 101 -2.32 8.84 20.80
CA PRO A 101 -2.83 7.61 21.40
C PRO A 101 -2.96 6.45 20.41
N VAL A 102 -3.39 6.74 19.18
CA VAL A 102 -3.55 5.73 18.12
C VAL A 102 -2.20 5.19 17.68
N ILE A 103 -1.19 6.05 17.52
CA ILE A 103 0.17 5.67 17.18
C ILE A 103 0.77 4.84 18.32
N ALA A 104 0.63 5.29 19.58
CA ALA A 104 1.11 4.55 20.74
C ALA A 104 0.50 3.14 20.83
N TRP A 105 -0.80 3.03 20.56
CA TRP A 105 -1.48 1.74 20.45
C TRP A 105 -0.92 0.90 19.29
N GLY A 106 -0.70 1.50 18.12
CA GLY A 106 -0.09 0.85 16.97
C GLY A 106 1.28 0.26 17.27
N VAL A 107 2.13 1.00 18.00
CA VAL A 107 3.45 0.51 18.47
C VAL A 107 3.27 -0.70 19.36
N ALA A 108 2.44 -0.58 20.41
CA ALA A 108 2.21 -1.67 21.35
C ALA A 108 1.68 -2.94 20.67
N MET A 109 0.84 -2.80 19.64
CA MET A 109 0.34 -3.95 18.88
C MET A 109 1.38 -4.54 17.92
N SER A 110 2.27 -3.71 17.38
CA SER A 110 3.33 -4.16 16.46
C SER A 110 4.36 -5.06 17.14
N GLU A 111 4.62 -4.86 18.43
CA GLU A 111 5.54 -5.68 19.23
C GLU A 111 4.96 -7.05 19.59
N LYS A 112 3.64 -7.21 19.50
CA LYS A 112 2.90 -8.42 19.90
C LYS A 112 2.80 -9.46 18.79
N ILE A 113 3.86 -9.65 18.00
CA ILE A 113 3.83 -10.57 16.85
C ILE A 113 3.45 -12.00 17.25
N ASN A 114 3.83 -12.42 18.46
CA ASN A 114 3.53 -13.75 18.99
C ASN A 114 2.04 -13.98 19.26
N GLU A 115 1.24 -12.93 19.50
CA GLU A 115 -0.22 -13.02 19.61
C GLU A 115 -0.88 -13.31 18.24
N TRP A 116 -0.13 -13.12 17.15
CA TRP A 116 -0.60 -13.26 15.77
C TRP A 116 0.09 -14.41 15.00
N ARG A 117 0.94 -15.18 15.67
CA ARG A 117 1.55 -16.40 15.11
C ARG A 117 0.53 -17.53 15.23
N ILE A 118 0.29 -18.21 14.12
CA ILE A 118 -0.54 -19.42 14.02
C ILE A 118 0.35 -20.63 14.21
#